data_AF-A0A974NIM7-F1
#
_entry.id   AF-A0A974NIM7-F1
#
_cell.length_a   1.000
_cell.length_b   1.000
_cell.length_c   1.000
_cell.angle_alpha   90.00
_cell.angle_beta   90.00
_cell.angle_gamma   90.00
#
_symmetry.space_group_name_H-M   'P 1'
#
loop_
_entity.id
_entity.type
_entity.pdbx_description
1 polymer ?
#
loop_
_entity_poly.entity_id
_entity_poly.type
_entity_poly.pdbx_seq_one_letter_code
_entity_poly.pdbx_strand_id
1 'polypeptide(L)'
;MSPINDPNDHETDGSSALKSAAGAAGKAATKRIGKKVINAAATKATAAVGSTIGLPVILGIVAAVLILLAGLIMIAFVVLSSVGADQEGAIGEGYYGGEISKFGSDEIPAQFIPIYQAAQEKYGVPWNLLAAHHRVETVFSTLPTMKSPVGAIGHFQFMPLTWIGWRYPGGDRLGNAGIPDKILTDPAMIQKYGGYGVDANGDGKADPWDVEDAIFSAANYLAANGAAEGRIREAVFTYNHADWYVEEVLGFADQYVKGYIAINTGGEGSTGNAVVDVGKRWIGNSVYVFGGGRNQSDIARGRFDCSSFVHWAFKQAGVDLGPVTSTSTDTLKYLGKPVSQSELKPGDLVFFNTYKRDGHVGIYIGNGQFIGAQTRTGVGIADMTTGYWKEKFNGRGIRI
;
A
#
# COMPACT_ATOMS: atom_id res chain seq x y z
N MET A 1 36.76 -2.45 48.86
CA MET A 1 35.56 -1.73 49.33
C MET A 1 35.34 -0.57 48.38
N SER A 2 34.30 -0.43 47.57
CA SER A 2 33.16 -1.24 47.14
C SER A 2 32.69 -0.59 45.82
N PRO A 3 32.09 -1.33 44.88
CA PRO A 3 31.54 -0.77 43.66
C PRO A 3 30.15 -0.13 43.88
N ILE A 4 29.76 0.62 42.86
CA ILE A 4 28.65 1.58 42.71
C ILE A 4 27.26 0.93 42.88
N ASN A 5 26.35 1.62 43.56
CA ASN A 5 24.91 1.32 43.62
C ASN A 5 24.14 2.24 42.67
N ASP A 6 23.44 1.66 41.69
CA ASP A 6 22.35 2.25 40.91
C ASP A 6 21.03 1.59 41.39
N PRO A 7 20.01 2.35 41.83
CA PRO A 7 18.75 1.79 42.31
C PRO A 7 17.76 1.65 41.15
N ASN A 8 17.78 0.52 40.44
CA ASN A 8 16.68 0.06 39.59
C ASN A 8 16.67 -1.47 39.55
N ASP A 9 16.14 -2.08 40.60
CA ASP A 9 15.83 -3.52 40.59
C ASP A 9 14.44 -3.72 41.18
N HIS A 10 13.44 -3.79 40.31
CA HIS A 10 12.14 -4.44 40.50
C HIS A 10 11.33 -4.43 39.19
N GLU A 11 11.70 -5.30 38.23
CA GLU A 11 10.74 -5.82 37.25
C GLU A 11 10.26 -7.19 37.74
N THR A 12 8.95 -7.31 37.99
CA THR A 12 8.31 -8.61 38.25
C THR A 12 7.60 -9.10 37.00
N ASP A 13 7.92 -10.35 36.70
CA ASP A 13 7.46 -11.22 35.63
C ASP A 13 5.94 -11.51 35.71
N GLY A 14 5.16 -10.85 34.85
CA GLY A 14 3.75 -11.16 34.60
C GLY A 14 3.47 -11.83 33.25
N SER A 15 4.48 -11.96 32.38
CA SER A 15 4.30 -12.39 30.98
C SER A 15 4.67 -13.85 30.75
N SER A 16 5.57 -14.43 31.55
CA SER A 16 6.01 -15.81 31.39
C SER A 16 4.96 -16.83 31.89
N ALA A 17 4.25 -16.50 32.97
CA ALA A 17 3.27 -17.38 33.61
C ALA A 17 2.02 -17.60 32.73
N LEU A 18 1.54 -16.56 32.05
CA LEU A 18 0.38 -16.63 31.15
C LEU A 18 0.66 -17.44 29.88
N LYS A 19 1.88 -17.38 29.35
CA LYS A 19 2.29 -18.14 28.15
C LYS A 19 2.44 -19.64 28.45
N SER A 20 2.89 -20.02 29.66
CA SER A 20 3.01 -21.44 30.03
C SER A 20 1.65 -22.11 30.29
N ALA A 21 0.68 -21.38 30.86
CA ALA A 21 -0.64 -21.90 31.17
C ALA A 21 -1.50 -22.17 29.92
N ALA A 22 -1.40 -21.31 28.89
CA ALA A 22 -2.08 -21.49 27.62
C ALA A 22 -1.57 -22.71 26.83
N GLY A 23 -0.26 -22.98 26.87
CA GLY A 23 0.35 -24.13 26.19
C GLY A 23 -0.03 -25.48 26.82
N ALA A 24 -0.18 -25.54 28.14
CA ALA A 24 -0.58 -26.76 28.85
C ALA A 24 -2.08 -27.07 28.68
N ALA A 25 -2.95 -26.05 28.71
CA ALA A 25 -4.39 -26.21 28.49
C ALA A 25 -4.72 -26.67 27.06
N GLY A 26 -4.00 -26.16 26.06
CA GLY A 26 -4.13 -26.58 24.66
C GLY A 26 -3.79 -28.06 24.47
N LYS A 27 -2.63 -28.53 24.98
CA LYS A 27 -2.21 -29.94 24.84
C LYS A 27 -3.14 -30.92 25.57
N ALA A 28 -3.72 -30.52 26.70
CA ALA A 28 -4.68 -31.36 27.44
C ALA A 28 -6.05 -31.46 26.71
N ALA A 29 -6.52 -30.39 26.09
CA ALA A 29 -7.77 -30.36 25.33
C ALA A 29 -7.69 -31.25 24.07
N THR A 30 -6.59 -31.18 23.31
CA THR A 30 -6.40 -31.99 22.08
C THR A 30 -6.32 -33.49 22.39
N LYS A 31 -5.69 -33.88 23.52
CA LYS A 31 -5.61 -35.29 23.95
C LYS A 31 -6.96 -35.84 24.43
N ARG A 32 -7.83 -35.00 25.01
CA ARG A 32 -9.17 -35.40 25.49
C ARG A 32 -10.17 -35.56 24.34
N ILE A 33 -10.09 -34.72 23.32
CA ILE A 33 -10.94 -34.78 22.12
C ILE A 33 -10.57 -36.00 21.26
N GLY A 34 -9.27 -36.24 21.03
CA GLY A 34 -8.81 -37.43 20.29
C GLY A 34 -9.27 -38.76 20.91
N LYS A 35 -9.23 -38.88 22.24
CA LYS A 35 -9.64 -40.10 22.94
C LYS A 35 -11.17 -40.33 22.89
N LYS A 36 -11.98 -39.26 22.89
CA LYS A 36 -13.44 -39.35 22.74
C LYS A 36 -13.86 -39.75 21.32
N VAL A 37 -13.20 -39.21 20.30
CA VAL A 37 -13.50 -39.51 18.89
C VAL A 37 -13.13 -40.97 18.54
N ILE A 38 -11.97 -41.44 19.01
CA ILE A 38 -11.53 -42.83 18.80
C ILE A 38 -12.46 -43.83 19.50
N ASN A 39 -12.87 -43.54 20.75
CA ASN A 39 -13.81 -44.42 21.46
C ASN A 39 -15.22 -44.39 20.84
N ALA A 40 -15.72 -43.25 20.38
CA ALA A 40 -17.03 -43.17 19.72
C ALA A 40 -17.07 -43.91 18.37
N ALA A 41 -15.95 -43.93 17.64
CA ALA A 41 -15.81 -44.71 16.41
C ALA A 41 -15.74 -46.23 16.69
N ALA A 42 -15.04 -46.65 17.75
CA ALA A 42 -14.93 -48.04 18.14
C ALA A 42 -16.28 -48.63 18.64
N THR A 43 -17.08 -47.86 19.38
CA THR A 43 -18.39 -48.30 19.89
C THR A 43 -19.47 -48.38 18.80
N LYS A 44 -19.36 -47.58 17.72
CA LYS A 44 -20.29 -47.68 16.57
C LYS A 44 -19.93 -48.81 15.60
N ALA A 45 -18.65 -49.19 15.50
CA ALA A 45 -18.23 -50.32 14.67
C ALA A 45 -18.66 -51.69 15.26
N THR A 46 -18.85 -51.79 16.57
CA THR A 46 -19.27 -53.03 17.25
C THR A 46 -20.79 -53.25 17.26
N ALA A 47 -21.60 -52.23 16.96
CA ALA A 47 -23.06 -52.33 16.92
C ALA A 47 -23.65 -52.74 15.56
N ALA A 48 -22.81 -52.97 14.54
CA ALA A 48 -23.22 -53.31 13.18
C ALA A 48 -22.44 -54.51 12.61
N VAL A 49 -22.38 -55.63 13.33
CA VAL A 49 -21.91 -56.90 12.76
C VAL A 49 -22.85 -58.04 13.18
N GLY A 50 -24.03 -58.02 12.59
CA GLY A 50 -24.91 -59.18 12.46
C GLY A 50 -24.99 -59.60 11.00
N SER A 51 -23.86 -59.79 10.32
CA SER A 51 -23.81 -60.54 9.06
C SER A 51 -22.38 -60.99 8.76
N THR A 52 -22.27 -62.20 8.21
CA THR A 52 -21.04 -62.91 7.85
C THR A 52 -20.30 -62.20 6.71
N ILE A 53 -19.58 -61.12 7.03
CA ILE A 53 -18.64 -60.50 6.08
C ILE A 53 -17.32 -61.26 6.17
N GLY A 54 -16.94 -61.93 5.09
CA GLY A 54 -15.70 -62.70 5.02
C GLY A 54 -14.47 -61.80 5.27
N LEU A 55 -13.48 -62.36 5.97
CA LEU A 55 -12.21 -61.70 6.30
C LEU A 55 -11.55 -60.92 5.13
N PRO A 56 -11.61 -61.38 3.85
CA PRO A 56 -11.05 -60.62 2.73
C PRO A 56 -11.70 -59.25 2.50
N VAL A 57 -13.02 -59.15 2.71
CA VAL A 57 -13.76 -57.89 2.52
C VAL A 57 -13.46 -56.90 3.64
N ILE A 58 -13.31 -57.39 4.88
CA ILE A 58 -12.90 -56.58 6.02
C ILE A 58 -11.48 -56.02 5.79
N LEU A 59 -10.54 -56.86 5.32
CA LEU A 59 -9.18 -56.43 5.00
C LEU A 59 -9.15 -55.39 3.86
N GLY A 60 -9.99 -55.53 2.84
CA GLY A 60 -10.11 -54.56 1.76
C GLY A 60 -10.62 -53.19 2.25
N ILE A 61 -11.62 -53.17 3.13
CA ILE A 61 -12.15 -51.93 3.72
C ILE A 61 -11.09 -51.25 4.61
N VAL A 62 -10.38 -52.03 5.43
CA VAL A 62 -9.31 -51.50 6.29
C VAL A 62 -8.17 -50.91 5.45
N ALA A 63 -7.76 -51.58 4.37
CA ALA A 63 -6.73 -51.06 3.46
C ALA A 63 -7.16 -49.75 2.78
N ALA A 64 -8.42 -49.66 2.31
CA ALA A 64 -8.94 -48.44 1.70
C ALA A 64 -8.99 -47.25 2.68
N VAL A 65 -9.39 -47.51 3.94
CA VAL A 65 -9.40 -46.49 5.00
C VAL A 65 -7.99 -46.04 5.36
N LEU A 66 -7.01 -46.94 5.41
CA LEU A 66 -5.61 -46.60 5.66
C LEU A 66 -4.99 -45.77 4.52
N ILE A 67 -5.33 -46.06 3.26
CA ILE A 67 -4.88 -45.26 2.11
C ILE A 67 -5.49 -43.85 2.15
N LEU A 68 -6.78 -43.74 2.46
CA LEU A 68 -7.45 -42.44 2.64
C LEU A 68 -6.86 -41.64 3.80
N LEU A 69 -6.55 -42.29 4.93
CA LEU A 69 -5.88 -41.66 6.07
C LEU A 69 -4.46 -41.22 5.73
N ALA A 70 -3.69 -42.03 5.01
CA ALA A 70 -2.36 -41.66 4.54
C ALA A 70 -2.41 -40.48 3.57
N GLY A 71 -3.42 -40.44 2.69
CA GLY A 71 -3.69 -39.30 1.80
C GLY A 71 -4.05 -38.02 2.56
N LEU A 72 -4.90 -38.12 3.58
CA LEU A 72 -5.25 -36.98 4.45
C LEU A 72 -4.08 -36.51 5.31
N ILE A 73 -3.23 -37.42 5.78
CA ILE A 73 -2.00 -37.08 6.51
C ILE A 73 -0.99 -36.42 5.56
N MET A 74 -0.85 -36.88 4.32
CA MET A 74 -0.04 -36.23 3.29
C MET A 74 -0.56 -34.84 2.94
N ILE A 75 -1.87 -34.66 2.79
CA ILE A 75 -2.48 -33.34 2.56
C ILE A 75 -2.27 -32.44 3.78
N ALA A 76 -2.47 -32.94 5.00
CA ALA A 76 -2.20 -32.20 6.22
C ALA A 76 -0.71 -31.86 6.35
N PHE A 77 0.20 -32.76 5.98
CA PHE A 77 1.64 -32.53 6.00
C PHE A 77 2.06 -31.52 4.93
N VAL A 78 1.48 -31.55 3.73
CA VAL A 78 1.66 -30.52 2.69
C VAL A 78 1.16 -29.17 3.18
N VAL A 79 -0.04 -29.12 3.78
CA VAL A 79 -0.62 -27.89 4.36
C VAL A 79 0.19 -27.37 5.56
N LEU A 80 0.73 -28.25 6.41
CA LEU A 80 1.59 -27.88 7.54
C LEU A 80 3.00 -27.47 7.08
N SER A 81 3.53 -28.09 6.02
CA SER A 81 4.81 -27.71 5.42
C SER A 81 4.72 -26.41 4.60
N SER A 82 3.53 -26.02 4.14
CA SER A 82 3.26 -24.66 3.63
C SER A 82 3.07 -23.61 4.73
N VAL A 83 3.03 -24.01 6.00
CA VAL A 83 2.88 -23.12 7.16
C VAL A 83 4.18 -23.04 7.99
N GLY A 84 5.27 -23.66 7.53
CA GLY A 84 6.54 -23.72 8.24
C GLY A 84 7.73 -23.48 7.31
N ALA A 85 7.83 -22.27 6.76
CA ALA A 85 9.08 -21.72 6.29
C ALA A 85 9.19 -20.31 6.87
N ASP A 86 10.20 -20.12 7.70
CA ASP A 86 10.50 -18.89 8.40
C ASP A 86 10.74 -17.77 7.38
N GLN A 87 9.74 -16.90 7.17
CA GLN A 87 9.91 -15.65 6.45
C GLN A 87 10.06 -14.52 7.47
N GLU A 88 11.22 -13.87 7.46
CA GLU A 88 11.38 -12.52 7.97
C GLU A 88 10.34 -11.60 7.30
N GLY A 89 9.47 -10.99 8.11
CA GLY A 89 8.56 -9.90 7.73
C GLY A 89 7.42 -10.32 6.80
N ALA A 90 6.27 -10.68 7.37
CA ALA A 90 5.04 -10.86 6.60
C ALA A 90 4.63 -9.52 5.96
N ILE A 91 4.96 -9.35 4.67
CA ILE A 91 4.45 -8.29 3.80
C ILE A 91 2.92 -8.45 3.68
N GLY A 92 2.16 -7.41 4.05
CA GLY A 92 0.70 -7.44 4.06
C GLY A 92 0.10 -7.65 2.66
N GLU A 93 -1.00 -8.41 2.58
CA GLU A 93 -1.76 -8.57 1.34
C GLU A 93 -2.69 -7.36 1.09
N GLY A 94 -2.18 -6.38 0.34
CA GLY A 94 -3.00 -5.32 -0.27
C GLY A 94 -3.26 -4.09 0.60
N TYR A 95 -4.37 -3.39 0.30
CA TYR A 95 -4.70 -2.07 0.85
C TYR A 95 -5.12 -2.07 2.33
N TYR A 96 -5.35 -3.25 2.92
CA TYR A 96 -5.75 -3.39 4.32
C TYR A 96 -4.51 -3.56 5.18
N GLY A 97 -4.19 -2.52 5.96
CA GLY A 97 -3.28 -2.52 7.11
C GLY A 97 -2.24 -3.64 7.16
N GLY A 98 -0.99 -3.30 6.86
CA GLY A 98 0.20 -4.11 7.16
C GLY A 98 1.10 -3.42 8.17
N GLU A 99 2.24 -4.03 8.48
CA GLU A 99 3.32 -3.34 9.20
C GLU A 99 3.82 -2.16 8.35
N ILE A 100 4.20 -1.07 9.02
CA ILE A 100 4.77 0.09 8.33
C ILE A 100 6.09 -0.30 7.68
N SER A 101 6.22 -0.04 6.39
CA SER A 101 7.45 -0.27 5.66
C SER A 101 8.52 0.75 6.06
N LYS A 102 9.79 0.47 5.74
CA LYS A 102 10.86 1.46 5.94
C LYS A 102 10.57 2.78 5.22
N PHE A 103 10.03 2.70 4.00
CA PHE A 103 9.63 3.90 3.25
C PHE A 103 8.52 4.67 4.00
N GLY A 104 7.51 3.96 4.49
CA GLY A 104 6.45 4.56 5.30
C GLY A 104 6.99 5.22 6.56
N SER A 105 7.92 4.58 7.28
CA SER A 105 8.51 5.15 8.51
C SER A 105 9.38 6.37 8.25
N ASP A 106 9.99 6.48 7.06
CA ASP A 106 10.83 7.62 6.69
C ASP A 106 9.98 8.83 6.23
N GLU A 107 8.84 8.59 5.56
CA GLU A 107 7.98 9.66 5.03
C GLU A 107 6.89 10.13 6.00
N ILE A 108 6.21 9.21 6.68
CA ILE A 108 5.05 9.54 7.50
C ILE A 108 5.53 10.13 8.83
N PRO A 109 5.14 11.37 9.18
CA PRO A 109 5.51 11.92 10.47
C PRO A 109 4.96 11.06 11.61
N ALA A 110 5.85 10.60 12.49
CA ALA A 110 5.55 9.60 13.52
C ALA A 110 4.39 10.02 14.44
N GLN A 111 4.21 11.32 14.66
CA GLN A 111 3.11 11.85 15.49
C GLN A 111 1.71 11.60 14.91
N PHE A 112 1.58 11.37 13.60
CA PHE A 112 0.28 11.12 12.98
C PHE A 112 -0.11 9.64 12.94
N ILE A 113 0.87 8.74 13.08
CA ILE A 113 0.63 7.28 13.01
C ILE A 113 -0.43 6.80 14.02
N PRO A 114 -0.35 7.17 15.33
CA PRO A 114 -1.37 6.74 16.29
C PRO A 114 -2.77 7.25 15.94
N ILE A 115 -2.87 8.44 15.36
CA ILE A 115 -4.14 9.06 14.98
C ILE A 115 -4.77 8.31 13.79
N TYR A 116 -3.97 7.96 12.77
CA TYR A 116 -4.45 7.13 11.66
C TYR A 116 -4.92 5.75 12.12
N GLN A 117 -4.20 5.14 13.06
CA GLN A 117 -4.56 3.82 13.61
C GLN A 117 -5.86 3.90 14.42
N ALA A 118 -6.05 4.95 15.23
CA ALA A 118 -7.30 5.18 15.96
C ALA A 118 -8.49 5.42 15.02
N ALA A 119 -8.29 6.21 13.95
CA ALA A 119 -9.29 6.43 12.92
C ALA A 119 -9.62 5.13 12.15
N GLN A 120 -8.61 4.29 11.86
CA GLN A 120 -8.82 2.96 11.28
C GLN A 120 -9.66 2.08 12.19
N GLU A 121 -9.37 2.02 13.49
CA GLU A 121 -10.13 1.22 14.45
C GLU A 121 -11.60 1.66 14.49
N LYS A 122 -11.85 2.97 14.43
CA LYS A 122 -13.21 3.53 14.47
C LYS A 122 -14.01 3.32 13.18
N TYR A 123 -13.39 3.51 12.02
CA TYR A 123 -14.10 3.58 10.74
C TYR A 123 -13.82 2.43 9.77
N GLY A 124 -12.90 1.53 10.09
CA GLY A 124 -12.50 0.42 9.21
C GLY A 124 -11.73 0.86 7.97
N VAL A 125 -11.27 2.12 7.90
CA VAL A 125 -10.48 2.67 6.78
C VAL A 125 -9.00 2.44 7.05
N PRO A 126 -8.23 1.83 6.13
CA PRO A 126 -6.82 1.50 6.38
C PRO A 126 -5.96 2.72 6.76
N TRP A 127 -5.11 2.59 7.78
CA TRP A 127 -4.27 3.68 8.30
C TRP A 127 -3.33 4.23 7.22
N ASN A 128 -2.79 3.36 6.36
CA ASN A 128 -1.91 3.69 5.26
C ASN A 128 -2.64 4.44 4.13
N LEU A 129 -3.95 4.20 3.97
CA LEU A 129 -4.79 4.97 3.05
C LEU A 129 -5.03 6.40 3.57
N LEU A 130 -5.26 6.55 4.88
CA LEU A 130 -5.41 7.87 5.52
C LEU A 130 -4.10 8.67 5.45
N ALA A 131 -2.97 8.02 5.72
CA ALA A 131 -1.65 8.62 5.57
C ALA A 131 -1.41 9.08 4.11
N ALA A 132 -1.78 8.25 3.13
CA ALA A 132 -1.63 8.58 1.71
C ALA A 132 -2.50 9.78 1.29
N HIS A 133 -3.75 9.89 1.75
CA HIS A 133 -4.54 11.10 1.52
C HIS A 133 -3.87 12.33 2.13
N HIS A 134 -3.43 12.25 3.39
CA HIS A 134 -2.75 13.37 4.05
C HIS A 134 -1.48 13.80 3.28
N ARG A 135 -0.74 12.84 2.72
CA ARG A 135 0.44 13.07 1.88
C ARG A 135 0.10 13.81 0.59
N VAL A 136 -0.95 13.39 -0.10
CA VAL A 136 -1.35 13.95 -1.41
C VAL A 136 -1.99 15.33 -1.24
N GLU A 137 -2.80 15.51 -0.20
CA GLU A 137 -3.54 16.77 0.01
C GLU A 137 -2.64 17.90 0.48
N THR A 138 -1.77 17.65 1.47
CA THR A 138 -1.02 18.73 2.12
C THR A 138 0.42 18.37 2.46
N VAL A 139 0.93 17.24 1.95
CA VAL A 139 2.26 16.74 2.29
C VAL A 139 2.40 16.68 3.82
N PHE A 140 1.44 16.05 4.47
CA PHE A 140 1.34 15.98 5.93
C PHE A 140 1.32 17.35 6.61
N SER A 141 0.44 18.25 6.16
CA SER A 141 0.24 19.60 6.75
C SER A 141 1.41 20.57 6.59
N THR A 142 2.31 20.36 5.63
CA THR A 142 3.49 21.21 5.44
C THR A 142 3.31 22.30 4.38
N LEU A 143 2.16 22.34 3.71
CA LEU A 143 1.86 23.41 2.75
C LEU A 143 1.74 24.76 3.47
N PRO A 144 2.34 25.86 2.95
CA PRO A 144 2.26 27.19 3.56
C PRO A 144 0.84 27.72 3.72
N THR A 145 -0.04 27.32 2.80
CA THR A 145 -1.47 27.62 2.83
C THR A 145 -2.24 26.34 2.58
N MET A 146 -2.98 25.87 3.59
CA MET A 146 -3.91 24.74 3.47
C MET A 146 -5.31 25.20 3.02
N LYS A 147 -5.35 26.21 2.14
CA LYS A 147 -6.56 26.65 1.45
C LYS A 147 -6.31 26.66 -0.05
N SER A 148 -7.06 25.85 -0.79
CA SER A 148 -6.87 25.72 -2.24
C SER A 148 -7.53 26.89 -3.01
N PRO A 149 -7.10 27.16 -4.25
CA PRO A 149 -7.74 28.14 -5.13
C PRO A 149 -9.23 27.89 -5.39
N VAL A 150 -9.70 26.64 -5.23
CA VAL A 150 -11.11 26.26 -5.42
C VAL A 150 -11.92 26.26 -4.13
N GLY A 151 -11.30 26.64 -3.00
CA GLY A 151 -11.98 26.81 -1.72
C GLY A 151 -11.91 25.61 -0.79
N ALA A 152 -11.16 24.57 -1.13
CA ALA A 152 -10.88 23.46 -0.21
C ALA A 152 -10.03 23.94 0.97
N ILE A 153 -10.25 23.38 2.17
CA ILE A 153 -9.66 23.87 3.42
C ILE A 153 -9.09 22.74 4.29
N GLY A 154 -8.12 23.09 5.14
CA GLY A 154 -7.63 22.24 6.22
C GLY A 154 -6.65 21.15 5.78
N HIS A 155 -6.28 20.30 6.73
CA HIS A 155 -5.22 19.29 6.58
C HIS A 155 -5.47 18.28 5.45
N PHE A 156 -6.75 18.05 5.14
CA PHE A 156 -7.21 17.09 4.13
C PHE A 156 -7.94 17.75 2.96
N GLN A 157 -7.86 19.09 2.83
CA GLN A 157 -8.44 19.86 1.72
C GLN A 157 -9.91 19.51 1.46
N PHE A 158 -10.75 19.59 2.49
CA PHE A 158 -12.19 19.40 2.32
C PHE A 158 -12.85 20.61 1.66
N MET A 159 -13.82 20.38 0.79
CA MET A 159 -14.75 21.44 0.40
C MET A 159 -15.67 21.80 1.58
N PRO A 160 -15.98 23.09 1.83
CA PRO A 160 -16.83 23.50 2.95
C PRO A 160 -18.16 22.75 3.05
N LEU A 161 -18.87 22.53 1.93
CA LEU A 161 -20.12 21.76 1.91
C LEU A 161 -19.94 20.26 2.12
N THR A 162 -18.74 19.71 1.92
CA THR A 162 -18.44 18.34 2.34
C THR A 162 -18.27 18.27 3.85
N TRP A 163 -17.64 19.27 4.45
CA TRP A 163 -17.45 19.35 5.90
C TRP A 163 -18.76 19.59 6.65
N ILE A 164 -19.48 20.67 6.32
CA ILE A 164 -20.75 21.03 7.00
C ILE A 164 -21.92 20.17 6.54
N GLY A 165 -21.90 19.70 5.29
CA GLY A 165 -23.01 19.01 4.63
C GLY A 165 -23.71 19.82 3.53
N TRP A 166 -24.00 19.17 2.42
CA TRP A 166 -24.57 19.76 1.20
C TRP A 166 -25.98 20.34 1.35
N ARG A 167 -26.64 20.13 2.50
CA ARG A 167 -27.93 20.75 2.81
C ARG A 167 -27.79 22.18 3.35
N TYR A 168 -26.56 22.64 3.64
CA TYR A 168 -26.33 24.03 4.05
C TYR A 168 -26.63 25.01 2.89
N PRO A 169 -27.42 26.06 3.12
CA PRO A 169 -27.80 26.98 2.05
C PRO A 169 -26.63 27.87 1.60
N GLY A 170 -26.60 28.22 0.31
CA GLY A 170 -25.69 29.26 -0.21
C GLY A 170 -24.30 28.79 -0.65
N GLY A 171 -24.12 27.50 -0.95
CA GLY A 171 -22.92 27.02 -1.63
C GLY A 171 -23.07 26.88 -3.14
N ASP A 172 -21.93 26.73 -3.81
CA ASP A 172 -21.83 26.51 -5.26
C ASP A 172 -21.77 25.02 -5.64
N ARG A 173 -21.72 24.74 -6.94
CA ARG A 173 -21.64 23.37 -7.48
C ARG A 173 -20.35 22.62 -7.13
N LEU A 174 -19.31 23.33 -6.72
CA LEU A 174 -18.03 22.75 -6.32
C LEU A 174 -17.99 22.47 -4.82
N GLY A 175 -19.00 22.91 -4.06
CA GLY A 175 -19.08 22.72 -2.62
C GLY A 175 -18.46 23.86 -1.82
N ASN A 176 -18.14 24.99 -2.46
CA ASN A 176 -17.66 26.17 -1.75
C ASN A 176 -18.84 26.99 -1.23
N ALA A 177 -18.73 27.50 0.00
CA ALA A 177 -19.76 28.29 0.63
C ALA A 177 -19.13 29.26 1.65
N GLY A 178 -19.70 30.47 1.76
CA GLY A 178 -19.31 31.45 2.78
C GLY A 178 -19.89 31.08 4.14
N ILE A 179 -19.33 30.08 4.80
CA ILE A 179 -19.80 29.56 6.08
C ILE A 179 -18.99 30.22 7.20
N PRO A 180 -19.63 30.90 8.18
CA PRO A 180 -18.92 31.38 9.37
C PRO A 180 -18.28 30.23 10.12
N ASP A 181 -17.03 30.38 10.56
CA ASP A 181 -16.27 29.30 11.23
C ASP A 181 -17.02 28.69 12.41
N LYS A 182 -17.68 29.52 13.23
CA LYS A 182 -18.52 29.07 14.36
C LYS A 182 -19.68 28.13 13.98
N ILE A 183 -20.09 28.13 12.71
CA ILE A 183 -21.11 27.23 12.17
C ILE A 183 -20.43 26.03 11.50
N LEU A 184 -19.35 26.28 10.75
CA LEU A 184 -18.59 25.25 10.06
C LEU A 184 -18.04 24.19 11.03
N THR A 185 -17.61 24.61 12.22
CA THR A 185 -16.99 23.73 13.22
C THR A 185 -17.94 23.26 14.31
N ASP A 186 -19.22 23.63 14.28
CA ASP A 186 -20.22 23.20 15.27
C ASP A 186 -20.73 21.79 14.94
N PRO A 187 -20.46 20.76 15.77
CA PRO A 187 -20.90 19.40 15.52
C PRO A 187 -22.42 19.25 15.34
N ALA A 188 -23.22 20.07 16.04
CA ALA A 188 -24.67 20.04 15.90
C ALA A 188 -25.13 20.57 14.52
N MET A 189 -24.42 21.56 13.97
CA MET A 189 -24.69 22.07 12.63
C MET A 189 -24.24 21.09 11.55
N ILE A 190 -23.06 20.46 11.72
CA ILE A 190 -22.59 19.40 10.82
C ILE A 190 -23.59 18.25 10.76
N GLN A 191 -24.06 17.79 11.91
CA GLN A 191 -25.10 16.75 11.97
C GLN A 191 -26.40 17.20 11.28
N LYS A 192 -26.85 18.43 11.54
CA LYS A 192 -28.07 19.00 10.96
C LYS A 192 -28.03 19.02 9.43
N TYR A 193 -26.90 19.40 8.84
CA TYR A 193 -26.76 19.53 7.39
C TYR A 193 -26.21 18.26 6.71
N GLY A 194 -25.86 17.23 7.49
CA GLY A 194 -25.41 15.92 7.00
C GLY A 194 -23.97 15.95 6.48
N GLY A 195 -23.10 16.72 7.15
CA GLY A 195 -21.69 16.79 6.82
C GLY A 195 -20.85 15.67 7.45
N TYR A 196 -19.58 15.65 7.08
CA TYR A 196 -18.62 14.62 7.49
C TYR A 196 -17.66 15.05 8.60
N GLY A 197 -17.67 16.32 9.01
CA GLY A 197 -16.81 16.82 10.09
C GLY A 197 -17.03 16.07 11.42
N VAL A 198 -15.94 15.73 12.08
CA VAL A 198 -15.91 14.97 13.35
C VAL A 198 -15.10 15.75 14.37
N ASP A 199 -15.68 15.99 15.55
CA ASP A 199 -14.97 16.41 16.77
C ASP A 199 -14.33 15.16 17.36
N ALA A 200 -13.07 14.93 17.03
CA ALA A 200 -12.35 13.71 17.34
C ALA A 200 -11.60 13.82 18.67
N ASN A 201 -11.05 15.00 18.97
CA ASN A 201 -10.34 15.27 20.22
C ASN A 201 -11.28 15.60 21.40
N GLY A 202 -12.57 15.84 21.15
CA GLY A 202 -13.59 16.06 22.16
C GLY A 202 -13.60 17.48 22.73
N ASP A 203 -13.05 18.47 22.02
CA ASP A 203 -12.96 19.86 22.47
C ASP A 203 -14.25 20.68 22.27
N GLY A 204 -15.26 20.07 21.65
CA GLY A 204 -16.56 20.66 21.34
C GLY A 204 -16.62 21.29 19.95
N LYS A 205 -15.60 21.13 19.11
CA LYS A 205 -15.54 21.58 17.72
C LYS A 205 -15.07 20.46 16.81
N ALA A 206 -15.59 20.44 15.60
CA ALA A 206 -15.06 19.66 14.50
C ALA A 206 -14.34 20.63 13.55
N ASP A 207 -13.06 20.87 13.78
CA ASP A 207 -12.27 21.87 13.08
C ASP A 207 -11.43 21.25 11.93
N PRO A 208 -11.63 21.65 10.66
CA PRO A 208 -10.78 21.15 9.57
C PRO A 208 -9.30 21.58 9.69
N TRP A 209 -9.00 22.54 10.57
CA TRP A 209 -7.65 23.01 10.91
C TRP A 209 -7.08 22.34 12.17
N ASP A 210 -7.82 21.43 12.80
CA ASP A 210 -7.28 20.47 13.75
C ASP A 210 -6.96 19.16 13.01
N VAL A 211 -5.76 18.64 13.23
CA VAL A 211 -5.27 17.48 12.46
C VAL A 211 -5.99 16.19 12.86
N GLU A 212 -6.38 16.05 14.13
CA GLU A 212 -7.07 14.87 14.62
C GLU A 212 -8.50 14.84 14.08
N ASP A 213 -9.21 15.96 14.16
CA ASP A 213 -10.53 16.15 13.55
C ASP A 213 -10.51 15.88 12.05
N ALA A 214 -9.53 16.44 11.33
CA ALA A 214 -9.39 16.26 9.89
C ALA A 214 -9.13 14.79 9.49
N ILE A 215 -8.26 14.08 10.22
CA ILE A 215 -7.98 12.65 9.98
C ILE A 215 -9.24 11.81 10.20
N PHE A 216 -9.95 12.03 11.30
CA PHE A 216 -11.18 11.30 11.62
C PHE A 216 -12.32 11.64 10.66
N SER A 217 -12.39 12.87 10.18
CA SER A 217 -13.36 13.29 9.17
C SER A 217 -13.07 12.66 7.80
N ALA A 218 -11.80 12.53 7.41
CA ALA A 218 -11.39 11.79 6.22
C ALA A 218 -11.75 10.30 6.31
N ALA A 219 -11.49 9.67 7.45
CA ALA A 219 -11.89 8.30 7.69
C ALA A 219 -13.43 8.12 7.65
N ASN A 220 -14.19 9.03 8.27
CA ASN A 220 -15.66 9.05 8.20
C ASN A 220 -16.16 9.16 6.76
N TYR A 221 -15.63 10.10 5.99
CA TYR A 221 -15.98 10.30 4.59
C TYR A 221 -15.66 9.06 3.73
N LEU A 222 -14.45 8.53 3.83
CA LEU A 222 -14.02 7.38 3.04
C LEU A 222 -14.83 6.12 3.38
N ALA A 223 -15.11 5.89 4.67
CA ALA A 223 -15.96 4.79 5.12
C ALA A 223 -17.37 4.89 4.53
N ALA A 224 -18.00 6.07 4.64
CA ALA A 224 -19.34 6.30 4.07
C ALA A 224 -19.42 6.09 2.55
N ASN A 225 -18.28 6.18 1.86
CA ASN A 225 -18.17 6.01 0.41
C ASN A 225 -17.59 4.65 -0.01
N GLY A 226 -17.54 3.65 0.88
CA GLY A 226 -17.24 2.27 0.48
C GLY A 226 -15.88 1.75 0.92
N ALA A 227 -15.01 2.58 1.52
CA ALA A 227 -13.65 2.14 1.84
C ALA A 227 -13.62 1.02 2.88
N ALA A 228 -14.49 1.09 3.90
CA ALA A 228 -14.59 0.07 4.94
C ALA A 228 -15.06 -1.29 4.38
N GLU A 229 -15.89 -1.26 3.32
CA GLU A 229 -16.40 -2.44 2.62
C GLU A 229 -15.48 -2.91 1.49
N GLY A 230 -14.28 -2.32 1.34
CA GLY A 230 -13.29 -2.73 0.35
C GLY A 230 -13.45 -2.13 -1.04
N ARG A 231 -14.40 -1.23 -1.22
CA ARG A 231 -14.53 -0.40 -2.43
C ARG A 231 -13.58 0.79 -2.35
N ILE A 232 -12.32 0.51 -2.04
CA ILE A 232 -11.27 1.51 -1.77
C ILE A 232 -11.14 2.47 -2.96
N ARG A 233 -10.96 1.94 -4.18
CA ARG A 233 -10.76 2.76 -5.39
C ARG A 233 -11.95 3.70 -5.66
N GLU A 234 -13.18 3.22 -5.42
CA GLU A 234 -14.41 4.01 -5.59
C GLU A 234 -14.54 5.10 -4.52
N ALA A 235 -14.19 4.80 -3.27
CA ALA A 235 -14.19 5.76 -2.17
C ALA A 235 -13.18 6.89 -2.41
N VAL A 236 -11.95 6.55 -2.83
CA VAL A 236 -10.92 7.54 -3.20
C VAL A 236 -11.35 8.35 -4.42
N PHE A 237 -11.98 7.71 -5.41
CA PHE A 237 -12.51 8.44 -6.56
C PHE A 237 -13.60 9.42 -6.15
N THR A 238 -14.46 9.04 -5.21
CA THR A 238 -15.51 9.95 -4.71
C THR A 238 -14.93 11.15 -3.96
N TYR A 239 -13.76 11.00 -3.32
CA TYR A 239 -13.09 12.07 -2.60
C TYR A 239 -12.69 13.26 -3.51
N ASN A 240 -12.10 12.98 -4.68
CA ASN A 240 -11.52 14.03 -5.56
C ASN A 240 -12.09 14.05 -6.99
N HIS A 241 -12.75 12.97 -7.43
CA HIS A 241 -13.26 12.75 -8.79
C HIS A 241 -12.21 12.77 -9.91
N ALA A 242 -10.97 12.40 -9.60
CA ALA A 242 -9.91 12.30 -10.58
C ALA A 242 -9.16 10.97 -10.51
N ASP A 243 -9.06 10.26 -11.64
CA ASP A 243 -8.29 9.01 -11.71
C ASP A 243 -6.83 9.20 -11.29
N TRP A 244 -6.20 10.32 -11.66
CA TRP A 244 -4.81 10.58 -11.28
C TRP A 244 -4.63 10.66 -9.76
N TYR A 245 -5.61 11.21 -9.04
CA TYR A 245 -5.60 11.33 -7.58
C TYR A 245 -5.75 9.95 -6.94
N VAL A 246 -6.70 9.16 -7.44
CA VAL A 246 -6.91 7.78 -6.99
C VAL A 246 -5.63 6.98 -7.08
N GLU A 247 -4.98 7.04 -8.23
CA GLU A 247 -3.76 6.30 -8.47
C GLU A 247 -2.61 6.80 -7.58
N GLU A 248 -2.47 8.10 -7.37
CA GLU A 248 -1.43 8.65 -6.49
C GLU A 248 -1.62 8.22 -5.03
N VAL A 249 -2.84 8.34 -4.50
CA VAL A 249 -3.19 7.90 -3.14
C VAL A 249 -2.97 6.39 -2.97
N LEU A 250 -3.46 5.56 -3.89
CA LEU A 250 -3.31 4.11 -3.78
C LEU A 250 -1.86 3.67 -3.92
N GLY A 251 -1.06 4.38 -4.71
CA GLY A 251 0.38 4.16 -4.81
C GLY A 251 1.10 4.39 -3.49
N PHE A 252 0.87 5.53 -2.84
CA PHE A 252 1.46 5.81 -1.52
C PHE A 252 0.96 4.82 -0.46
N ALA A 253 -0.34 4.50 -0.44
CA ALA A 253 -0.92 3.56 0.51
C ALA A 253 -0.26 2.17 0.41
N ASP A 254 -0.02 1.70 -0.82
CA ASP A 254 0.67 0.42 -1.08
C ASP A 254 2.14 0.45 -0.61
N GLN A 255 2.86 1.54 -0.92
CA GLN A 255 4.27 1.70 -0.56
C GLN A 255 4.49 1.83 0.96
N TYR A 256 3.54 2.42 1.69
CA TYR A 256 3.63 2.54 3.14
C TYR A 256 3.57 1.19 3.88
N VAL A 257 3.09 0.12 3.24
CA VAL A 257 3.04 -1.22 3.83
C VAL A 257 3.96 -2.23 3.14
N LYS A 258 4.14 -2.15 1.82
CA LYS A 258 5.03 -3.05 1.08
C LYS A 258 6.47 -2.55 1.03
N GLY A 259 6.67 -1.25 1.23
CA GLY A 259 7.95 -0.60 1.00
C GLY A 259 8.35 -0.67 -0.47
N TYR A 260 9.66 -0.61 -0.69
CA TYR A 260 10.27 -0.96 -1.97
C TYR A 260 10.91 -2.34 -1.83
N ILE A 261 10.53 -3.29 -2.69
CA ILE A 261 11.35 -4.48 -2.87
C ILE A 261 12.45 -4.10 -3.85
N ALA A 262 13.54 -3.56 -3.32
CA ALA A 262 14.82 -3.64 -4.00
C ALA A 262 15.20 -5.12 -4.02
N ILE A 263 14.95 -5.82 -5.12
CA ILE A 263 15.49 -7.16 -5.26
C ILE A 263 17.01 -7.00 -5.28
N ASN A 264 17.66 -7.52 -4.24
CA ASN A 264 19.11 -7.75 -4.20
C ASN A 264 19.44 -8.73 -5.33
N THR A 265 19.53 -8.21 -6.54
CA THR A 265 20.17 -8.87 -7.66
C THR A 265 21.64 -8.77 -7.36
N GLY A 266 22.15 -9.77 -6.65
CA GLY A 266 23.58 -9.93 -6.40
C GLY A 266 24.34 -9.68 -7.69
N GLY A 267 25.10 -8.59 -7.71
CA GLY A 267 25.85 -8.13 -8.88
C GLY A 267 25.53 -6.69 -9.23
N GLU A 268 26.28 -5.75 -8.66
CA GLU A 268 26.50 -4.42 -9.25
C GLU A 268 26.88 -4.60 -10.73
N GLY A 269 25.91 -4.44 -11.64
CA GLY A 269 26.14 -4.46 -13.09
C GLY A 269 25.17 -5.26 -13.96
N SER A 270 24.32 -6.14 -13.41
CA SER A 270 23.44 -7.00 -14.25
C SER A 270 22.06 -6.39 -14.55
N THR A 271 21.41 -5.78 -13.56
CA THR A 271 20.02 -5.30 -13.66
C THR A 271 19.87 -4.04 -14.51
N GLY A 272 20.79 -3.09 -14.39
CA GLY A 272 20.78 -1.88 -15.20
C GLY A 272 20.88 -2.15 -16.70
N ASN A 273 21.72 -3.11 -17.10
CA ASN A 273 21.82 -3.54 -18.49
C ASN A 273 20.55 -4.31 -18.94
N ALA A 274 20.00 -5.17 -18.07
CA ALA A 274 18.77 -5.90 -18.37
C ALA A 274 17.58 -4.96 -18.64
N VAL A 275 17.37 -3.94 -17.80
CA VAL A 275 16.32 -2.92 -17.96
C VAL A 275 16.47 -2.17 -19.29
N VAL A 276 17.71 -1.80 -19.63
CA VAL A 276 18.00 -1.09 -20.88
C VAL A 276 17.74 -1.99 -22.09
N ASP A 277 18.13 -3.26 -22.04
CA ASP A 277 17.99 -4.19 -23.16
C ASP A 277 16.55 -4.60 -23.43
N VAL A 278 15.71 -4.76 -22.39
CA VAL A 278 14.27 -4.96 -22.58
C VAL A 278 13.60 -3.71 -23.12
N GLY A 279 14.02 -2.52 -22.66
CA GLY A 279 13.50 -1.24 -23.14
C GLY A 279 13.75 -0.99 -24.62
N LYS A 280 14.94 -1.35 -25.13
CA LYS A 280 15.32 -1.17 -26.55
C LYS A 280 14.39 -1.90 -27.53
N ARG A 281 13.68 -2.95 -27.10
CA ARG A 281 12.74 -3.72 -27.95
C ARG A 281 11.56 -2.88 -28.46
N TRP A 282 11.24 -1.78 -27.78
CA TRP A 282 10.17 -0.87 -28.15
C TRP A 282 10.60 0.26 -29.09
N ILE A 283 11.90 0.40 -29.38
CA ILE A 283 12.40 1.41 -30.32
C ILE A 283 11.82 1.12 -31.71
N GLY A 284 11.13 2.10 -32.28
CA GLY A 284 10.44 1.99 -33.57
C GLY A 284 9.11 1.22 -33.54
N ASN A 285 8.75 0.61 -32.40
CA ASN A 285 7.53 -0.21 -32.23
C ASN A 285 6.57 0.38 -31.18
N SER A 286 6.70 1.66 -30.86
CA SER A 286 5.94 2.30 -29.80
C SER A 286 5.58 3.75 -30.15
N VAL A 287 4.55 4.25 -29.48
CA VAL A 287 4.10 5.64 -29.56
C VAL A 287 3.85 6.19 -28.16
N TYR A 288 4.11 7.48 -27.99
CA TYR A 288 3.79 8.14 -26.74
C TYR A 288 2.30 8.42 -26.63
N VAL A 289 1.70 7.99 -25.52
CA VAL A 289 0.32 8.29 -25.17
C VAL A 289 0.31 8.71 -23.72
N PHE A 290 -0.10 9.95 -23.42
CA PHE A 290 -0.23 10.41 -22.04
C PHE A 290 -1.20 9.50 -21.28
N GLY A 291 -0.77 8.92 -20.15
CA GLY A 291 -1.56 7.93 -19.41
C GLY A 291 -1.52 6.50 -20.00
N GLY A 292 -0.86 6.27 -21.15
CA GLY A 292 -0.73 4.94 -21.76
C GLY A 292 0.13 3.99 -20.93
N GLY A 293 0.18 2.72 -21.30
CA GLY A 293 1.05 1.70 -20.69
C GLY A 293 0.56 1.14 -19.35
N ARG A 294 -0.66 1.47 -18.92
CA ARG A 294 -1.26 1.06 -17.63
C ARG A 294 -2.12 -0.19 -17.70
N ASN A 295 -2.33 -0.72 -18.90
CA ASN A 295 -3.08 -1.95 -19.12
C ASN A 295 -2.43 -2.78 -20.24
N GLN A 296 -2.75 -4.07 -20.29
CA GLN A 296 -2.16 -5.01 -21.25
C GLN A 296 -2.42 -4.63 -22.71
N SER A 297 -3.56 -3.99 -22.98
CA SER A 297 -3.98 -3.55 -24.30
C SER A 297 -3.11 -2.40 -24.85
N ASP A 298 -2.72 -1.46 -24.00
CA ASP A 298 -1.78 -0.40 -24.34
C ASP A 298 -0.37 -0.97 -24.55
N ILE A 299 0.08 -1.82 -23.63
CA ILE A 299 1.40 -2.48 -23.71
C ILE A 299 1.51 -3.27 -25.01
N ALA A 300 0.52 -4.10 -25.35
CA ALA A 300 0.53 -4.91 -26.57
C ALA A 300 0.58 -4.08 -27.87
N ARG A 301 0.15 -2.80 -27.82
CA ARG A 301 0.19 -1.87 -28.95
C ARG A 301 1.37 -0.88 -28.87
N GLY A 302 2.28 -1.05 -27.91
CA GLY A 302 3.41 -0.16 -27.71
C GLY A 302 3.01 1.27 -27.32
N ARG A 303 1.86 1.46 -26.66
CA ARG A 303 1.37 2.77 -26.23
C ARG A 303 1.85 3.01 -24.80
N PHE A 304 2.81 3.91 -24.61
CA PHE A 304 3.39 4.21 -23.30
C PHE A 304 3.39 5.70 -23.02
N ASP A 305 3.27 6.09 -21.76
CA ASP A 305 3.87 7.36 -21.30
C ASP A 305 5.26 7.10 -20.69
N CYS A 306 5.93 8.17 -20.25
CA CYS A 306 7.30 8.07 -19.76
C CYS A 306 7.42 7.21 -18.49
N SER A 307 6.50 7.34 -17.52
CA SER A 307 6.57 6.60 -16.26
C SER A 307 6.15 5.14 -16.41
N SER A 308 5.11 4.85 -17.19
CA SER A 308 4.68 3.47 -17.48
C SER A 308 5.71 2.68 -18.28
N PHE A 309 6.45 3.33 -19.18
CA PHE A 309 7.56 2.67 -19.88
C PHE A 309 8.69 2.29 -18.91
N VAL A 310 9.07 3.21 -18.02
CA VAL A 310 10.07 2.91 -16.97
C VAL A 310 9.58 1.76 -16.11
N HIS A 311 8.34 1.83 -15.60
CA HIS A 311 7.72 0.73 -14.85
C HIS A 311 7.82 -0.60 -15.57
N TRP A 312 7.36 -0.63 -16.83
CA TRP A 312 7.35 -1.84 -17.64
C TRP A 312 8.76 -2.41 -17.80
N ALA A 313 9.75 -1.57 -18.12
CA ALA A 313 11.13 -2.01 -18.34
C ALA A 313 11.75 -2.62 -17.08
N PHE A 314 11.52 -2.00 -15.92
CA PHE A 314 11.96 -2.53 -14.63
C PHE A 314 11.24 -3.83 -14.28
N LYS A 315 9.92 -3.92 -14.50
CA LYS A 315 9.14 -5.14 -14.27
C LYS A 315 9.61 -6.31 -15.14
N GLN A 316 9.96 -6.06 -16.39
CA GLN A 316 10.53 -7.08 -17.27
C GLN A 316 11.93 -7.55 -16.82
N ALA A 317 12.69 -6.67 -16.17
CA ALA A 317 13.97 -7.02 -15.54
C ALA A 317 13.80 -7.63 -14.14
N GLY A 318 12.56 -7.92 -13.72
CA GLY A 318 12.24 -8.52 -12.43
C GLY A 318 12.13 -7.52 -11.28
N VAL A 319 12.37 -6.23 -11.48
CA VAL A 319 12.31 -5.22 -10.42
C VAL A 319 10.88 -4.69 -10.28
N ASP A 320 10.35 -4.72 -9.06
CA ASP A 320 9.01 -4.23 -8.77
C ASP A 320 9.02 -2.76 -8.34
N LEU A 321 8.46 -1.89 -9.18
CA LEU A 321 8.28 -0.46 -8.86
C LEU A 321 6.89 -0.14 -8.27
N GLY A 322 6.14 -1.18 -7.86
CA GLY A 322 4.77 -1.05 -7.36
C GLY A 322 3.72 -1.19 -8.48
N PRO A 323 2.46 -0.80 -8.24
CA PRO A 323 1.41 -0.89 -9.25
C PRO A 323 1.66 0.04 -10.45
N VAL A 324 1.52 -0.48 -11.68
CA VAL A 324 1.71 0.32 -12.91
C VAL A 324 0.70 1.45 -13.02
N THR A 325 -0.51 1.25 -12.48
CA THR A 325 -1.61 2.22 -12.54
C THR A 325 -1.27 3.50 -11.76
N SER A 326 -0.56 3.37 -10.64
CA SER A 326 -0.05 4.45 -9.78
C SER A 326 1.35 4.95 -10.11
N THR A 327 1.98 4.44 -11.18
CA THR A 327 3.33 4.86 -11.52
C THR A 327 3.33 6.19 -12.30
N SER A 328 3.92 7.22 -11.71
CA SER A 328 4.07 8.57 -12.26
C SER A 328 5.52 9.04 -12.14
N THR A 329 5.86 10.16 -12.75
CA THR A 329 7.19 10.75 -12.52
C THR A 329 7.38 11.22 -11.08
N ASP A 330 6.29 11.55 -10.37
CA ASP A 330 6.31 11.98 -8.99
C ASP A 330 6.50 10.81 -8.02
N THR A 331 5.97 9.62 -8.32
CA THR A 331 6.26 8.44 -7.51
C THR A 331 7.68 7.94 -7.78
N LEU A 332 8.09 7.84 -9.05
CA LEU A 332 9.40 7.34 -9.48
C LEU A 332 10.59 8.10 -8.88
N LYS A 333 10.46 9.41 -8.66
CA LYS A 333 11.58 10.24 -8.16
C LYS A 333 11.93 10.00 -6.68
N TYR A 334 11.10 9.24 -5.97
CA TYR A 334 11.30 8.88 -4.57
C TYR A 334 11.54 7.37 -4.35
N LEU A 335 11.45 6.54 -5.40
CA LEU A 335 11.57 5.07 -5.29
C LEU A 335 12.98 4.54 -4.98
N GLY A 336 14.00 5.40 -4.96
CA GLY A 336 15.38 4.96 -4.88
C GLY A 336 16.32 5.99 -4.30
N LYS A 337 17.62 5.68 -4.30
CA LYS A 337 18.65 6.54 -3.74
C LYS A 337 19.00 7.68 -4.70
N PRO A 338 19.02 8.95 -4.24
CA PRO A 338 19.58 10.04 -5.02
C PRO A 338 21.03 9.76 -5.42
N VAL A 339 21.34 9.96 -6.69
CA VAL A 339 22.70 9.84 -7.23
C VAL A 339 23.10 11.14 -7.91
N SER A 340 24.36 11.54 -7.71
CA SER A 340 24.92 12.70 -8.39
C SER A 340 25.12 12.39 -9.88
N GLN A 341 25.17 13.43 -10.72
CA GLN A 341 25.35 13.26 -12.16
C GLN A 341 26.64 12.51 -12.51
N SER A 342 27.72 12.74 -11.76
CA SER A 342 29.01 12.07 -11.92
C SER A 342 28.98 10.59 -11.54
N GLU A 343 27.97 10.16 -10.78
CA GLU A 343 27.82 8.78 -10.30
C GLU A 343 26.76 8.00 -11.07
N LEU A 344 26.15 8.59 -12.10
CA LEU A 344 25.13 7.95 -12.91
C LEU A 344 25.69 6.69 -13.58
N LYS A 345 24.98 5.58 -13.42
CA LYS A 345 25.25 4.27 -14.01
C LYS A 345 24.05 3.82 -14.85
N PRO A 346 24.26 3.03 -15.92
CA PRO A 346 23.15 2.45 -16.68
C PRO A 346 22.12 1.80 -15.77
N GLY A 347 20.84 2.12 -15.97
CA GLY A 347 19.73 1.72 -15.12
C GLY A 347 19.22 2.81 -14.17
N ASP A 348 20.01 3.84 -13.85
CA ASP A 348 19.54 4.94 -13.00
C ASP A 348 18.42 5.73 -13.71
N LEU A 349 17.41 6.19 -12.97
CA LEU A 349 16.38 7.08 -13.49
C LEU A 349 16.92 8.51 -13.59
N VAL A 350 16.64 9.19 -14.70
CA VAL A 350 16.98 10.59 -14.93
C VAL A 350 15.73 11.41 -15.21
N PHE A 351 15.65 12.61 -14.63
CA PHE A 351 14.45 13.44 -14.65
C PHE A 351 14.65 14.78 -15.37
N PHE A 352 13.57 15.27 -15.97
CA PHE A 352 13.60 16.46 -16.81
C PHE A 352 12.43 17.41 -16.49
N ASN A 353 12.71 18.71 -16.51
CA ASN A 353 11.74 19.80 -16.33
C ASN A 353 11.08 20.15 -17.68
N THR A 354 10.12 19.34 -18.12
CA THR A 354 9.40 19.51 -19.40
C THR A 354 8.21 20.47 -19.27
N TYR A 355 6.99 19.95 -19.13
CA TYR A 355 5.76 20.73 -18.93
C TYR A 355 5.53 21.10 -17.46
N LYS A 356 6.25 20.44 -16.54
CA LYS A 356 6.35 20.75 -15.12
C LYS A 356 7.74 20.37 -14.62
N ARG A 357 8.05 20.72 -13.37
CA ARG A 357 9.22 20.17 -12.67
C ARG A 357 9.09 18.65 -12.56
N ASP A 358 10.15 17.90 -12.87
CA ASP A 358 10.12 16.43 -12.95
C ASP A 358 8.98 15.94 -13.87
N GLY A 359 8.71 16.65 -14.97
CA GLY A 359 7.64 16.34 -15.93
C GLY A 359 7.98 15.20 -16.90
N HIS A 360 9.20 14.71 -16.91
CA HIS A 360 9.60 13.55 -17.71
C HIS A 360 10.64 12.72 -16.97
N VAL A 361 10.65 11.41 -17.23
CA VAL A 361 11.59 10.45 -16.67
C VAL A 361 12.09 9.52 -17.78
N GLY A 362 13.33 9.10 -17.67
CA GLY A 362 13.93 8.06 -18.50
C GLY A 362 14.95 7.24 -17.72
N ILE A 363 15.48 6.22 -18.37
CA ILE A 363 16.45 5.28 -17.82
C ILE A 363 17.81 5.62 -18.44
N TYR A 364 18.77 6.03 -17.63
CA TYR A 364 20.12 6.33 -18.06
C TYR A 364 20.78 5.09 -18.65
N ILE A 365 21.50 5.24 -19.74
CA ILE A 365 22.15 4.13 -20.46
C ILE A 365 23.67 4.30 -20.59
N GLY A 366 24.24 5.29 -19.90
CA GLY A 366 25.65 5.65 -20.04
C GLY A 366 25.89 6.75 -21.08
N ASN A 367 27.12 7.27 -21.12
CA ASN A 367 27.59 8.25 -22.10
C ASN A 367 26.71 9.50 -22.26
N GLY A 368 26.05 9.94 -21.18
CA GLY A 368 25.16 11.09 -21.26
C GLY A 368 23.86 10.82 -22.02
N GLN A 369 23.46 9.56 -22.19
CA GLN A 369 22.25 9.17 -22.91
C GLN A 369 21.23 8.48 -22.01
N PHE A 370 19.96 8.53 -22.40
CA PHE A 370 18.88 7.82 -21.73
C PHE A 370 17.90 7.21 -22.73
N ILE A 371 17.19 6.16 -22.31
CA ILE A 371 16.04 5.60 -23.02
C ILE A 371 14.75 5.97 -22.27
N GLY A 372 13.70 6.33 -23.00
CA GLY A 372 12.40 6.70 -22.43
C GLY A 372 11.32 6.73 -23.50
N ALA A 373 10.05 6.92 -23.11
CA ALA A 373 8.96 7.16 -24.07
C ALA A 373 8.77 8.66 -24.29
N GLN A 374 9.23 9.20 -25.42
CA GLN A 374 9.12 10.62 -25.77
C GLN A 374 7.97 10.90 -26.75
N THR A 375 7.40 12.11 -26.67
CA THR A 375 6.23 12.52 -27.47
C THR A 375 6.38 12.32 -28.98
N ARG A 376 7.59 12.52 -29.54
CA ARG A 376 7.81 12.43 -30.99
C ARG A 376 8.21 11.05 -31.48
N THR A 377 8.93 10.28 -30.67
CA THR A 377 9.63 9.05 -31.09
C THR A 377 9.03 7.79 -30.49
N GLY A 378 8.07 7.92 -29.56
CA GLY A 378 7.73 6.80 -28.69
C GLY A 378 8.93 6.44 -27.82
N VAL A 379 9.14 5.16 -27.56
CA VAL A 379 10.36 4.69 -26.90
C VAL A 379 11.57 4.96 -27.79
N GLY A 380 12.51 5.75 -27.29
CA GLY A 380 13.71 6.15 -28.03
C GLY A 380 14.87 6.50 -27.10
N ILE A 381 16.06 6.49 -27.69
CA ILE A 381 17.30 6.94 -27.04
C ILE A 381 17.51 8.41 -27.35
N ALA A 382 17.85 9.19 -26.33
CA ALA A 382 18.18 10.59 -26.46
C ALA A 382 19.43 10.96 -25.66
N ASP A 383 20.16 11.96 -26.15
CA ASP A 383 21.34 12.53 -25.50
C ASP A 383 20.91 13.69 -24.59
N MET A 384 21.17 13.58 -23.29
CA MET A 384 20.85 14.60 -22.29
C MET A 384 21.97 15.62 -22.08
N THR A 385 23.07 15.54 -22.84
CA THR A 385 24.20 16.48 -22.77
C THR A 385 24.16 17.53 -23.88
N THR A 386 23.27 17.35 -24.87
CA THR A 386 23.09 18.26 -26.00
C THR A 386 21.61 18.60 -26.27
N GLY A 387 21.38 19.70 -26.98
CA GLY A 387 20.06 20.11 -27.47
C GLY A 387 18.97 20.24 -26.40
N TYR A 388 17.74 19.88 -26.79
CA TYR A 388 16.54 20.01 -25.95
C TYR A 388 16.67 19.28 -24.61
N TRP A 389 17.22 18.07 -24.59
CA TRP A 389 17.29 17.28 -23.36
C TRP A 389 18.33 17.80 -22.38
N LYS A 390 19.40 18.46 -22.86
CA LYS A 390 20.33 19.21 -22.00
C LYS A 390 19.64 20.34 -21.24
N GLU A 391 18.82 21.12 -21.93
CA GLU A 391 18.11 22.26 -21.33
C GLU A 391 17.06 21.79 -20.31
N LYS A 392 16.52 20.59 -20.49
CA LYS A 392 15.45 20.04 -19.66
C LYS A 392 15.98 19.18 -18.53
N PHE A 393 17.17 18.60 -18.64
CA PHE A 393 17.72 17.75 -17.59
C PHE A 393 17.92 18.57 -16.32
N ASN A 394 17.29 18.14 -15.23
CA ASN A 394 17.28 18.91 -13.99
C ASN A 394 18.35 18.46 -12.99
N GLY A 395 19.19 17.51 -13.39
CA GLY A 395 20.29 16.99 -12.60
C GLY A 395 19.92 15.90 -11.60
N ARG A 396 18.63 15.53 -11.49
CA ARG A 396 18.19 14.46 -10.61
C ARG A 396 18.48 13.10 -11.26
N GLY A 397 19.26 12.29 -10.54
CA GLY A 397 19.40 10.87 -10.75
C GLY A 397 18.82 10.09 -9.57
N ILE A 398 18.15 8.98 -9.83
CA ILE A 398 17.65 8.06 -8.81
C ILE A 398 18.10 6.64 -9.17
N ARG A 399 18.84 5.99 -8.25
CA ARG A 399 19.20 4.58 -8.37
C ARG A 399 18.16 3.74 -7.64
N ILE A 400 17.49 2.87 -8.40
CA ILE A 400 16.56 1.87 -7.87
C ILE A 400 17.33 0.71 -7.25
#